data_AF-A0A0W1GC48-F1
#
_entry.id   AF-A0A0W1GC48-F1
#
_cell.length_a   1.000
_cell.length_b   1.000
_cell.length_c   1.000
_cell.angle_alpha   90.00
_cell.angle_beta   90.00
_cell.angle_gamma   90.00
#
_symmetry.space_group_name_H-M   'P 1'
#
loop_
_entity.id
_entity.type
_entity.pdbx_description
1 polymer ?
#
loop_
_entity_poly.entity_id
_entity_poly.type
_entity_poly.pdbx_seq_one_letter_code
_entity_poly.pdbx_strand_id
1 'polypeptide(L)'
;MSRDPSVTKASKILAEIEALLAATEAEGLTTPARKKLVSSVDAMRDRLERLTRKIDPNELPDAFFDPAEPSLIGNFVALAMVAQDRKLLGSLKLNGADVSVKDSKRYADTQNWGYYNFNHGEPKFATATLRSAAECAQCHIDGAKKDMVWTQFYPRLDQ
;
A
#
# COMPACT_ATOMS: atom_id res chain seq x y z
N MET A 1 -0.65 -32.28 33.05
CA MET A 1 -1.83 -31.50 32.58
C MET A 1 -2.30 -32.14 31.28
N SER A 2 -3.52 -32.68 31.26
CA SER A 2 -4.10 -33.27 30.04
C SER A 2 -4.20 -32.16 28.99
N ARG A 3 -3.48 -32.28 27.87
CA ARG A 3 -3.61 -31.31 26.76
C ARG A 3 -5.03 -31.44 26.22
N ASP A 4 -5.74 -30.31 26.17
CA ASP A 4 -7.08 -30.26 25.56
C ASP A 4 -7.01 -30.91 24.15
N PRO A 5 -7.92 -31.84 23.82
CA PRO A 5 -7.95 -32.49 22.51
C PRO A 5 -7.96 -31.49 21.34
N SER A 6 -8.55 -30.32 21.52
CA SER A 6 -8.62 -29.22 20.54
C SER A 6 -7.25 -28.57 20.31
N VAL A 7 -6.44 -28.40 21.37
CA VAL A 7 -5.06 -27.89 21.26
C VAL A 7 -4.18 -28.88 20.49
N THR A 8 -4.41 -30.17 20.70
CA THR A 8 -3.69 -31.22 19.97
C THR A 8 -4.08 -31.24 18.49
N LYS A 9 -5.36 -31.01 18.17
CA LYS A 9 -5.83 -30.85 16.78
C LYS A 9 -5.23 -29.60 16.11
N ALA A 10 -5.22 -28.46 16.80
CA ALA A 10 -4.61 -27.23 16.27
C ALA A 10 -3.12 -27.41 15.96
N SER A 11 -2.38 -28.12 16.82
CA SER A 11 -0.96 -28.42 16.60
C SER A 11 -0.73 -29.27 15.34
N LYS A 12 -1.64 -30.21 15.03
CA LYS A 12 -1.57 -30.99 13.79
C LYS A 12 -1.84 -30.14 12.55
N ILE A 13 -2.85 -29.26 12.61
CA ILE A 13 -3.16 -28.34 11.52
C ILE A 13 -1.97 -27.42 11.23
N LEU A 14 -1.31 -26.89 12.26
CA LEU A 14 -0.10 -26.08 12.09
C LEU A 14 1.02 -26.87 11.38
N ALA A 15 1.25 -28.13 11.76
CA ALA A 15 2.23 -28.97 11.08
C ALA A 15 1.89 -29.22 9.59
N GLU A 16 0.59 -29.37 9.26
CA GLU A 16 0.15 -29.49 7.86
C GLU A 16 0.34 -28.18 7.08
N ILE A 17 0.15 -27.02 7.71
CA ILE A 17 0.42 -25.71 7.10
C ILE A 17 1.92 -25.54 6.80
N GLU A 18 2.79 -25.87 7.75
CA GLU A 18 4.25 -25.83 7.54
C GLU A 18 4.68 -26.76 6.39
N ALA A 19 4.10 -27.96 6.31
CA ALA A 19 4.35 -28.88 5.20
C ALA A 19 3.87 -28.30 3.86
N LEU A 20 2.73 -27.60 3.84
CA LEU A 20 2.23 -26.93 2.64
C LEU A 20 3.14 -25.76 2.22
N LEU A 21 3.61 -24.95 3.16
CA LEU A 21 4.55 -23.86 2.91
C LEU A 21 5.83 -24.39 2.25
N ALA A 22 6.45 -25.40 2.84
CA ALA A 22 7.65 -26.05 2.28
C ALA A 22 7.41 -26.62 0.87
N ALA A 23 6.24 -27.21 0.62
CA ALA A 23 5.88 -27.75 -0.70
C ALA A 23 5.66 -26.66 -1.75
N THR A 24 5.30 -25.44 -1.35
CA THR A 24 5.07 -24.32 -2.27
C THR A 24 6.32 -23.51 -2.60
N GLU A 25 7.37 -23.60 -1.77
CA GLU A 25 8.70 -23.04 -2.06
C GLU A 25 9.47 -23.85 -3.11
N ALA A 26 9.13 -25.14 -3.28
CA ALA A 26 9.69 -25.97 -4.34
C ALA A 26 9.05 -25.61 -5.71
N GLU A 27 9.85 -25.11 -6.64
CA GLU A 27 9.45 -24.60 -7.96
C GLU A 27 8.51 -25.54 -8.75
N GLY A 28 7.47 -24.97 -9.40
CA GLY A 28 6.67 -25.69 -10.42
C GLY A 28 5.17 -25.44 -10.48
N LEU A 29 4.60 -24.55 -9.65
CA LEU A 29 3.16 -24.27 -9.66
C LEU A 29 2.70 -23.56 -10.95
N THR A 30 1.93 -24.27 -11.78
CA THR A 30 1.22 -23.71 -12.94
C THR A 30 0.22 -22.64 -12.51
N THR A 31 -0.09 -21.68 -13.40
CA THR A 31 -1.04 -20.58 -13.10
C THR A 31 -2.41 -21.07 -12.60
N PRO A 32 -3.04 -22.12 -13.18
CA PRO A 32 -4.32 -22.64 -12.67
C PRO A 32 -4.19 -23.26 -11.27
N ALA A 33 -3.10 -24.00 -11.02
CA ALA A 33 -2.85 -24.61 -9.72
C ALA A 33 -2.63 -23.55 -8.64
N ARG A 34 -1.88 -22.49 -8.95
CA ARG A 34 -1.69 -21.33 -8.08
C ARG A 34 -3.01 -20.65 -7.74
N LYS A 35 -3.88 -20.38 -8.72
CA LYS A 35 -5.18 -19.76 -8.50
C LYS A 35 -6.07 -20.60 -7.56
N LYS A 36 -6.09 -21.93 -7.76
CA LYS A 36 -6.85 -22.86 -6.92
C LYS A 36 -6.28 -22.97 -5.50
N LEU A 37 -4.96 -22.92 -5.37
CA LEU A 37 -4.29 -22.93 -4.07
C LEU A 37 -4.64 -21.65 -3.30
N VAL A 38 -4.52 -20.48 -3.92
CA VAL A 38 -4.90 -19.19 -3.32
C VAL A 38 -6.36 -19.22 -2.85
N SER A 39 -7.31 -19.65 -3.69
CA SER A 39 -8.71 -19.72 -3.28
C SER A 39 -8.96 -20.70 -2.12
N SER A 40 -8.17 -21.77 -2.04
CA SER A 40 -8.27 -22.73 -0.94
C SER A 40 -7.70 -22.16 0.36
N VAL A 41 -6.60 -21.42 0.28
CA VAL A 41 -6.00 -20.69 1.41
C VAL A 41 -6.96 -19.62 1.92
N ASP A 42 -7.60 -18.85 1.05
CA ASP A 42 -8.61 -17.87 1.45
C ASP A 42 -9.77 -18.53 2.19
N ALA A 43 -10.29 -19.65 1.66
CA ALA A 43 -11.34 -20.40 2.33
C ALA A 43 -10.89 -21.04 3.66
N MET A 44 -9.59 -21.30 3.84
CA MET A 44 -9.02 -21.74 5.13
C MET A 44 -8.94 -20.57 6.12
N ARG A 45 -8.50 -19.38 5.68
CA ARG A 45 -8.49 -18.16 6.49
C ARG A 45 -9.87 -17.84 7.03
N ASP A 46 -10.90 -17.86 6.18
CA ASP A 46 -12.29 -17.60 6.60
C ASP A 46 -12.77 -18.58 7.69
N ARG A 47 -12.39 -19.85 7.58
CA ARG A 47 -12.78 -20.89 8.56
C ARG A 47 -12.02 -20.73 9.87
N LEU A 48 -10.73 -20.42 9.81
CA LEU A 48 -9.91 -20.15 10.98
C LEU A 48 -10.38 -18.89 11.70
N GLU A 49 -10.75 -17.84 10.98
CA GLU A 49 -11.29 -16.62 11.56
C GLU A 49 -12.62 -16.88 12.28
N ARG A 50 -13.54 -17.63 11.65
CA ARG A 50 -14.77 -18.08 12.31
C ARG A 50 -14.51 -18.94 13.55
N LEU A 51 -13.49 -19.79 13.50
CA LEU A 51 -13.08 -20.58 14.65
C LEU A 51 -12.57 -19.65 15.77
N THR A 52 -11.70 -18.69 15.47
CA THR A 52 -11.20 -17.71 16.45
C THR A 52 -12.35 -16.96 17.10
N ARG A 53 -13.30 -16.40 16.32
CA ARG A 53 -14.48 -15.71 16.85
C ARG A 53 -15.32 -16.59 17.79
N LYS A 54 -15.46 -17.89 17.47
CA LYS A 54 -16.22 -18.83 18.30
C LYS A 54 -15.55 -19.15 19.65
N ILE A 55 -14.22 -19.07 19.72
CA ILE A 55 -13.47 -19.41 20.95
C ILE A 55 -13.14 -18.15 21.76
N ASP A 56 -13.18 -16.96 21.16
CA ASP A 56 -12.90 -15.70 21.84
C ASP A 56 -14.04 -15.34 22.81
N PRO A 57 -13.79 -15.24 24.13
CA PRO A 57 -14.80 -14.84 25.10
C PRO A 57 -15.23 -13.37 24.95
N ASN A 58 -14.47 -12.55 24.22
CA ASN A 58 -14.75 -11.14 23.96
C ASN A 58 -15.01 -10.92 22.47
N GLU A 59 -16.25 -11.17 22.02
CA GLU A 59 -16.64 -11.04 20.61
C GLU A 59 -16.26 -9.65 20.04
N LEU A 60 -15.43 -9.66 19.00
CA LEU A 60 -15.22 -8.49 18.15
C LEU A 60 -16.47 -8.25 17.29
N PRO A 61 -16.80 -6.98 16.97
CA PRO A 61 -17.95 -6.66 16.13
C PRO A 61 -17.86 -7.32 14.74
N ASP A 62 -19.01 -7.66 14.17
CA ASP A 62 -19.11 -8.41 12.90
C ASP A 62 -18.36 -7.75 11.73
N ALA A 63 -18.30 -6.42 11.73
CA ALA A 63 -17.51 -5.62 10.82
C ALA A 63 -16.53 -4.73 11.61
N PHE A 64 -15.25 -5.06 11.52
CA PHE A 64 -14.16 -4.22 11.99
C PHE A 64 -13.42 -3.69 10.76
N PHE A 65 -13.39 -2.37 10.59
CA PHE A 65 -12.56 -1.75 9.57
C PHE A 65 -11.11 -1.85 10.04
N ASP A 66 -10.33 -2.74 9.43
CA ASP A 66 -8.90 -2.84 9.68
C ASP A 66 -8.12 -1.96 8.67
N PRO A 67 -7.63 -0.78 9.10
CA PRO A 67 -6.86 0.08 8.21
C PRO A 67 -5.48 -0.47 7.85
N ALA A 68 -5.04 -1.57 8.49
CA ALA A 68 -3.79 -2.24 8.15
C ALA A 68 -3.95 -3.24 6.99
N GLU A 69 -5.16 -3.58 6.55
CA GLU A 69 -5.38 -4.50 5.43
C GLU A 69 -5.29 -3.75 4.07
N PRO A 70 -4.23 -3.97 3.26
CA PRO A 70 -3.99 -3.16 2.06
C PRO A 70 -5.09 -3.33 0.99
N SER A 71 -5.68 -4.52 0.89
CA SER A 71 -6.75 -4.82 -0.06
C SER A 71 -8.05 -4.09 0.28
N LEU A 72 -8.39 -4.04 1.58
CA LEU A 72 -9.58 -3.35 2.08
C LEU A 72 -9.43 -1.84 1.93
N ILE A 73 -8.30 -1.28 2.36
CA ILE A 73 -8.00 0.15 2.21
C ILE A 73 -7.95 0.56 0.74
N GLY A 74 -7.28 -0.23 -0.10
CA GLY A 74 -7.21 0.04 -1.54
C GLY A 74 -8.59 0.10 -2.18
N ASN A 75 -9.46 -0.85 -1.89
CA ASN A 75 -10.84 -0.87 -2.39
C ASN A 75 -11.68 0.28 -1.83
N PHE A 76 -11.56 0.59 -0.53
CA PHE A 76 -12.28 1.69 0.07
C PHE A 76 -11.86 3.05 -0.53
N VAL A 77 -10.55 3.27 -0.69
CA VAL A 77 -10.02 4.49 -1.32
C VAL A 77 -10.47 4.58 -2.77
N ALA A 78 -10.42 3.49 -3.54
CA ALA A 78 -10.90 3.46 -4.92
C ALA A 78 -12.41 3.78 -5.00
N LEU A 79 -13.23 3.17 -4.14
CA LEU A 79 -14.66 3.44 -4.07
C LEU A 79 -14.94 4.88 -3.67
N ALA A 80 -14.23 5.40 -2.66
CA ALA A 80 -14.34 6.77 -2.21
C ALA A 80 -13.98 7.75 -3.33
N MET A 81 -12.91 7.49 -4.09
CA MET A 81 -12.49 8.32 -5.24
C MET A 81 -13.51 8.27 -6.40
N VAL A 82 -14.11 7.11 -6.66
CA VAL A 82 -15.15 6.95 -7.70
C VAL A 82 -16.46 7.61 -7.29
N ALA A 83 -16.80 7.57 -6.00
CA ALA A 83 -18.01 8.16 -5.45
C ALA A 83 -17.92 9.69 -5.27
N GLN A 84 -16.76 10.32 -5.47
CA GLN A 84 -16.65 11.77 -5.43
C GLN A 84 -17.42 12.41 -6.60
N ASP A 85 -18.15 13.49 -6.32
CA ASP A 85 -18.77 14.31 -7.35
C ASP A 85 -17.69 14.81 -8.33
N ARG A 86 -17.79 14.35 -9.57
CA ARG A 86 -16.85 14.74 -10.63
C ARG A 86 -17.08 16.20 -10.98
N LYS A 87 -16.07 17.04 -10.73
CA LYS A 87 -16.04 18.43 -11.20
C LYS A 87 -15.27 18.50 -12.51
N LEU A 88 -15.72 19.35 -13.42
CA LEU A 88 -14.96 19.66 -14.63
C LEU A 88 -13.62 20.27 -14.21
N LEU A 89 -12.50 19.75 -14.75
CA LEU A 89 -11.18 20.25 -14.39
C LEU A 89 -11.05 21.76 -14.64
N GLY A 90 -11.69 22.26 -15.69
CA GLY A 90 -11.73 23.70 -16.02
C GLY A 90 -12.60 24.56 -15.12
N SER A 91 -13.46 23.99 -14.26
CA SER A 91 -14.24 24.74 -13.27
C SER A 91 -13.56 24.80 -11.89
N LEU A 92 -12.41 24.14 -11.73
CA LEU A 92 -11.64 24.15 -10.51
C LEU A 92 -10.69 25.35 -10.49
N LYS A 93 -10.63 26.03 -9.35
CA LYS A 93 -9.61 27.03 -9.09
C LYS A 93 -8.26 26.34 -8.90
N LEU A 94 -7.20 26.89 -9.49
CA LEU A 94 -5.84 26.39 -9.28
C LEU A 94 -5.42 26.60 -7.82
N ASN A 95 -5.03 25.51 -7.16
CA ASN A 95 -4.70 25.54 -5.74
C ASN A 95 -3.25 25.92 -5.46
N GLY A 96 -2.34 25.83 -6.41
CA GLY A 96 -0.92 26.11 -6.17
C GLY A 96 -0.04 25.41 -7.19
N ALA A 97 1.26 25.38 -6.92
CA ALA A 97 2.23 24.65 -7.71
C ALA A 97 3.34 24.09 -6.82
N ASP A 98 3.72 22.85 -7.10
CA ASP A 98 4.96 22.25 -6.65
C ASP A 98 5.92 22.15 -7.82
N VAL A 99 7.19 22.47 -7.58
CA VAL A 99 8.22 22.50 -8.62
C VAL A 99 9.47 21.81 -8.11
N SER A 100 10.04 20.95 -8.95
CA SER A 100 11.38 20.38 -8.74
C SER A 100 12.36 20.95 -9.78
N VAL A 101 13.60 21.17 -9.35
CA VAL A 101 14.67 21.73 -10.20
C VAL A 101 15.92 20.88 -10.04
N LYS A 102 16.51 20.43 -11.15
CA LYS A 102 17.78 19.71 -11.16
C LYS A 102 18.95 20.67 -11.37
N ASP A 103 19.84 20.77 -10.39
CA ASP A 103 21.07 21.56 -10.47
C ASP A 103 22.12 20.94 -9.54
N SER A 104 23.17 20.36 -10.13
CA SER A 104 24.21 19.64 -9.39
C SER A 104 25.12 20.53 -8.56
N LYS A 105 25.17 21.84 -8.85
CA LYS A 105 25.96 22.79 -8.07
C LYS A 105 25.20 23.26 -6.84
N ARG A 106 23.88 23.45 -6.98
CA ARG A 106 23.03 24.00 -5.91
C ARG A 106 22.52 22.95 -4.93
N TYR A 107 22.32 21.70 -5.40
CA TYR A 107 21.58 20.68 -4.65
C TYR A 107 22.37 19.37 -4.51
N ALA A 108 23.70 19.44 -4.37
CA ALA A 108 24.56 18.27 -4.26
C ALA A 108 24.12 17.30 -3.14
N ASP A 109 23.64 17.85 -2.02
CA ASP A 109 23.23 17.08 -0.84
C ASP A 109 21.88 16.34 -0.99
N THR A 110 21.12 16.65 -2.04
CA THR A 110 19.80 16.07 -2.32
C THR A 110 19.76 15.41 -3.69
N GLN A 111 20.85 14.73 -4.05
CA GLN A 111 21.05 14.06 -5.34
C GLN A 111 20.80 14.98 -6.55
N ASN A 112 21.21 16.25 -6.42
CA ASN A 112 21.11 17.30 -7.44
C ASN A 112 19.69 17.85 -7.65
N TRP A 113 18.71 17.53 -6.78
CA TRP A 113 17.33 17.99 -6.92
C TRP A 113 16.87 18.89 -5.77
N GLY A 114 16.33 20.07 -6.12
CA GLY A 114 15.69 20.99 -5.20
C GLY A 114 14.17 21.01 -5.39
N TYR A 115 13.42 21.10 -4.29
CA TYR A 115 11.96 21.08 -4.29
C TYR A 115 11.39 22.37 -3.69
N TYR A 116 10.29 22.85 -4.27
CA TYR A 116 9.68 24.15 -3.97
C TYR A 116 8.16 24.05 -3.94
N ASN A 117 7.54 24.76 -3.01
CA ASN A 117 6.08 24.85 -2.87
C ASN A 117 5.63 26.32 -2.91
N PHE A 118 4.71 26.65 -3.80
CA PHE A 118 4.18 28.02 -3.99
C PHE A 118 2.87 28.27 -3.22
N ASN A 119 2.67 27.53 -2.13
CA ASN A 119 1.46 27.46 -1.30
C ASN A 119 0.25 26.82 -2.00
N HIS A 120 -0.41 25.91 -1.30
CA HIS A 120 -1.69 25.32 -1.71
C HIS A 120 -2.92 26.09 -1.19
N GLY A 121 -2.72 26.95 -0.18
CA GLY A 121 -3.72 27.86 0.37
C GLY A 121 -3.64 29.28 -0.22
N GLU A 122 -4.49 30.18 0.23
CA GLU A 122 -4.40 31.61 -0.11
C GLU A 122 -3.73 32.40 1.03
N PRO A 123 -2.87 33.39 0.74
CA PRO A 123 -2.41 33.81 -0.58
C PRO A 123 -1.34 32.88 -1.17
N LYS A 124 -1.31 32.74 -2.51
CA LYS A 124 -0.18 32.07 -3.20
C LYS A 124 1.12 32.84 -2.99
N PHE A 125 2.24 32.13 -2.91
CA PHE A 125 3.54 32.77 -2.79
C PHE A 125 4.07 33.16 -4.17
N ALA A 126 4.65 34.36 -4.27
CA ALA A 126 5.33 34.79 -5.50
C ALA A 126 6.72 34.14 -5.66
N THR A 127 7.32 33.69 -4.55
CA THR A 127 8.59 32.98 -4.50
C THR A 127 8.51 31.83 -3.50
N ALA A 128 9.32 30.80 -3.69
CA ALA A 128 9.35 29.62 -2.83
C ALA A 128 10.76 29.39 -2.30
N THR A 129 10.85 28.87 -1.08
CA THR A 129 12.11 28.44 -0.46
C THR A 129 12.34 26.94 -0.70
N LEU A 130 13.61 26.56 -0.71
CA LEU A 130 14.01 25.15 -0.82
C LEU A 130 13.44 24.36 0.36
N ARG A 131 12.74 23.26 0.07
CA ARG A 131 12.23 22.33 1.09
C ARG A 131 13.34 21.41 1.60
N SER A 132 13.17 20.92 2.82
CA SER A 132 14.12 19.97 3.40
C SER A 132 14.04 18.61 2.70
N ALA A 133 15.11 17.81 2.78
CA ALA A 133 15.14 16.49 2.16
C ALA A 133 14.01 15.57 2.66
N ALA A 134 13.71 15.61 3.96
CA ALA A 134 12.69 14.80 4.60
C ALA A 134 11.27 15.11 4.11
N GLU A 135 11.00 16.33 3.63
CA GLU A 135 9.66 16.73 3.20
C GLU A 135 9.31 16.25 1.79
N CYS A 136 10.28 16.22 0.88
CA CYS A 136 10.00 15.93 -0.54
C CYS A 136 11.01 14.97 -1.14
N ALA A 137 12.31 15.27 -1.02
CA ALA A 137 13.35 14.54 -1.71
C ALA A 137 13.39 13.06 -1.30
N GLN A 138 13.20 12.74 -0.02
CA GLN A 138 13.30 11.37 0.47
C GLN A 138 12.26 10.43 -0.17
N CYS A 139 10.99 10.85 -0.23
CA CYS A 139 9.94 10.08 -0.91
C CYS A 139 10.25 9.85 -2.40
N HIS A 140 10.84 10.85 -3.06
CA HIS A 140 11.26 10.74 -4.45
C HIS A 140 12.48 9.82 -4.62
N ILE A 141 13.43 9.81 -3.68
CA ILE A 141 14.57 8.88 -3.68
C ILE A 141 14.06 7.44 -3.55
N ASP A 142 13.11 7.22 -2.65
CA ASP A 142 12.68 5.86 -2.28
C ASP A 142 11.69 5.24 -3.29
N GLY A 143 10.91 6.05 -4.02
CA GLY A 143 9.83 5.52 -4.86
C GLY A 143 9.81 5.93 -6.33
N ALA A 144 10.51 7.00 -6.73
CA ALA A 144 10.47 7.44 -8.12
C ALA A 144 11.30 6.51 -9.01
N LYS A 145 10.76 6.12 -10.18
CA LYS A 145 11.39 5.10 -11.03
C LYS A 145 12.68 5.55 -11.71
N LYS A 146 12.76 6.81 -12.18
CA LYS A 146 13.93 7.31 -12.93
C LYS A 146 14.34 8.68 -12.36
N ASP A 147 15.54 8.76 -11.78
CA ASP A 147 16.21 10.03 -11.41
C ASP A 147 15.32 10.99 -10.60
N MET A 148 14.68 10.48 -9.54
CA MET A 148 13.76 11.23 -8.67
C MET A 148 12.51 11.79 -9.38
N VAL A 149 12.21 11.33 -10.60
CA VAL A 149 10.98 11.60 -11.35
C VAL A 149 10.13 10.34 -11.44
N TRP A 150 8.84 10.47 -11.14
CA TRP A 150 7.87 9.37 -11.13
C TRP A 150 7.45 8.95 -12.54
N THR A 151 8.41 8.60 -13.39
CA THR A 151 8.17 8.30 -14.82
C THR A 151 7.15 7.19 -14.99
N GLN A 152 7.02 6.25 -14.06
CA GLN A 152 6.00 5.19 -14.10
C GLN A 152 4.55 5.68 -14.28
N PHE A 153 4.26 6.95 -13.98
CA PHE A 153 2.94 7.57 -14.16
C PHE A 153 2.87 8.53 -15.35
N TYR A 154 3.96 8.69 -16.10
CA TYR A 154 4.07 9.52 -17.28
C TYR A 154 4.38 8.65 -18.51
N PRO A 155 3.36 8.05 -19.18
CA PRO A 155 3.58 7.09 -20.28
C PRO A 155 4.44 7.61 -21.43
N ARG A 156 4.48 8.92 -21.63
CA ARG A 156 5.33 9.55 -22.66
C ARG A 156 6.82 9.58 -22.28
N LEU A 157 7.13 9.56 -20.98
CA LEU A 157 8.48 9.61 -20.43
C LEU A 157 8.97 8.23 -19.95
N ASP A 158 8.06 7.28 -19.77
CA ASP A 158 8.35 5.91 -19.31
C ASP A 158 8.53 4.88 -20.44
N GLN A 159 8.94 5.36 -21.61
CA GLN A 159 9.42 4.49 -22.67
C GLN A 159 10.77 3.86 -22.30
#